data_AF-A0A7D9IZ78-F1
#
_entry.id   AF-A0A7D9IZ78-F1
#
_cell.length_a   1.000
_cell.length_b   1.000
_cell.length_c   1.000
_cell.angle_alpha   90.00
_cell.angle_beta   90.00
_cell.angle_gamma   90.00
#
_symmetry.space_group_name_H-M   'P 1'
#
loop_
_entity.id
_entity.type
_entity.pdbx_description
1 polymer ?
#
loop_
_entity_poly.entity_id
_entity_poly.type
_entity_poly.pdbx_seq_one_letter_code
_entity_poly.pdbx_strand_id
1 'polypeptide(L)'
;MDDNSIQQKSVSYLKSYLVSILNSILESTERCPYVMKQVFHNLYNAAVQRFTDNEEGGKYLAISSFLFLRFFVPAVLSPKLFGLAEHHPEQVVSRTLTLLAKVLQSIGNFNPGIVKEPWMLPFADFIKEYAVKLKIFIDELVSMPQSIPGIIDNEDSSSETALLIKEGQLKKCKMGGKLSNVQWKKYNFSLFNDSIHYSKKYDSQIILDNSSDDGSRDIHYLLAKVCRTTA
;
A
#
# COMPACT_ATOMS: atom_id res chain seq x y z
N MET A 1 -12.59 18.20 -42.76
CA MET A 1 -13.25 17.68 -41.55
C MET A 1 -13.21 18.80 -40.54
N ASP A 2 -14.34 19.10 -39.89
CA ASP A 2 -14.45 20.18 -38.92
C ASP A 2 -13.61 19.87 -37.66
N ASP A 3 -12.67 20.75 -37.29
CA ASP A 3 -11.74 20.56 -36.17
C ASP A 3 -12.47 20.31 -34.84
N ASN A 4 -13.66 20.91 -34.68
CA ASN A 4 -14.51 20.72 -33.51
C ASN A 4 -15.02 19.27 -33.42
N SER A 5 -15.32 18.63 -34.56
CA SER A 5 -15.78 17.24 -34.60
C SER A 5 -14.68 16.24 -34.18
N ILE A 6 -13.41 16.53 -34.51
CA ILE A 6 -12.26 15.70 -34.13
C ILE A 6 -11.98 15.82 -32.63
N GLN A 7 -12.06 17.04 -32.09
CA GLN A 7 -11.90 17.28 -30.66
C GLN A 7 -12.99 16.58 -29.84
N GLN A 8 -14.25 16.66 -30.27
CA GLN A 8 -15.36 15.97 -29.58
C GLN A 8 -15.18 14.45 -29.54
N LYS A 9 -14.77 13.84 -30.66
CA LYS A 9 -14.45 12.40 -30.71
C LYS A 9 -13.32 12.04 -29.76
N SER A 10 -12.26 12.85 -29.73
CA SER A 10 -11.10 12.63 -28.85
C SER A 10 -11.49 12.69 -27.37
N VAL A 11 -12.31 13.66 -26.99
CA VAL A 11 -12.88 13.77 -25.64
C VAL A 11 -13.74 12.56 -25.31
N SER A 12 -14.56 12.08 -26.25
CA SER A 12 -15.39 10.88 -26.05
C SER A 12 -14.54 9.64 -25.77
N TYR A 13 -13.46 9.42 -26.52
CA TYR A 13 -12.52 8.32 -26.27
C TYR A 13 -11.82 8.44 -24.91
N LEU A 14 -11.37 9.65 -24.53
CA LEU A 14 -10.76 9.85 -23.21
C LEU A 14 -11.76 9.56 -22.08
N LYS A 15 -13.02 9.99 -22.23
CA LYS A 15 -14.07 9.69 -21.25
C LYS A 15 -14.30 8.19 -21.12
N SER A 16 -14.37 7.43 -22.21
CA SER A 16 -14.59 5.98 -22.14
C SER A 16 -13.43 5.26 -21.41
N TYR A 17 -12.18 5.64 -21.69
CA TYR A 17 -11.03 5.09 -20.97
C TYR A 17 -11.04 5.45 -19.48
N LEU A 18 -11.38 6.70 -19.13
CA LEU A 18 -11.50 7.13 -17.73
C LEU A 18 -12.56 6.34 -16.98
N VAL A 19 -13.74 6.13 -17.58
CA VAL A 19 -14.82 5.33 -16.97
C VAL A 19 -14.33 3.92 -16.67
N SER A 20 -13.65 3.27 -17.63
CA SER A 20 -13.12 1.92 -17.45
C SER A 20 -12.10 1.85 -16.30
N ILE A 21 -11.16 2.80 -16.24
CA ILE A 21 -10.14 2.86 -15.18
C ILE A 21 -10.80 3.14 -13.83
N LEU A 22 -11.68 4.13 -13.74
CA LEU A 22 -12.31 4.54 -12.49
C LEU A 22 -13.22 3.46 -11.93
N ASN A 23 -14.06 2.81 -12.75
CA ASN A 23 -14.88 1.70 -12.29
C ASN A 23 -14.02 0.54 -11.78
N SER A 24 -12.92 0.23 -12.48
CA SER A 24 -11.97 -0.81 -12.03
C SER A 24 -11.34 -0.49 -10.67
N ILE A 25 -11.13 0.80 -10.35
CA ILE A 25 -10.63 1.27 -9.06
C ILE A 25 -11.74 1.20 -8.00
N LEU A 26 -12.94 1.72 -8.30
CA LEU A 26 -14.06 1.76 -7.35
C LEU A 26 -14.53 0.35 -6.96
N GLU A 27 -14.45 -0.62 -7.87
CA GLU A 27 -14.77 -2.04 -7.62
C GLU A 27 -13.60 -2.84 -7.03
N SER A 28 -12.47 -2.18 -6.72
CA SER A 28 -11.27 -2.87 -6.20
C SER A 28 -11.24 -3.00 -4.68
N THR A 29 -12.23 -2.47 -3.96
CA THR A 29 -12.26 -2.42 -2.49
C THR A 29 -12.03 -3.79 -1.85
N GLU A 30 -12.63 -4.85 -2.38
CA GLU A 30 -12.48 -6.22 -1.86
C GLU A 30 -11.09 -6.83 -2.11
N ARG A 31 -10.43 -6.42 -3.19
CA ARG A 31 -9.08 -6.87 -3.56
C ARG A 31 -7.97 -6.17 -2.78
N CYS A 32 -8.31 -5.11 -2.03
CA CYS A 32 -7.35 -4.39 -1.22
C CYS A 32 -6.92 -5.23 0.01
N PRO A 33 -5.60 -5.48 0.22
CA PRO A 33 -5.11 -6.26 1.35
C PRO A 33 -5.56 -5.68 2.70
N TYR A 34 -5.92 -6.57 3.64
CA TYR A 34 -6.42 -6.19 4.96
C TYR A 34 -5.50 -5.20 5.70
N VAL A 35 -4.18 -5.46 5.69
CA VAL A 35 -3.19 -4.58 6.34
C VAL A 35 -3.26 -3.16 5.78
N MET A 36 -3.47 -3.02 4.46
CA MET A 36 -3.59 -1.71 3.83
C MET A 36 -4.89 -1.00 4.24
N LYS A 37 -6.01 -1.74 4.31
CA LYS A 37 -7.28 -1.19 4.83
C LYS A 37 -7.13 -0.69 6.27
N GLN A 38 -6.42 -1.42 7.13
CA GLN A 38 -6.15 -1.00 8.50
C GLN A 38 -5.35 0.30 8.55
N VAL A 39 -4.31 0.44 7.72
CA VAL A 39 -3.53 1.67 7.62
C VAL A 39 -4.41 2.85 7.17
N PHE A 40 -5.26 2.65 6.16
CA PHE A 40 -6.17 3.69 5.70
C PHE A 40 -7.24 4.04 6.74
N HIS A 41 -7.76 3.07 7.47
CA HIS A 41 -8.69 3.31 8.57
C HIS A 41 -8.05 4.18 9.67
N ASN A 42 -6.85 3.81 10.11
CA ASN A 42 -6.12 4.57 11.13
C ASN A 42 -5.78 5.98 10.65
N LEU A 43 -5.34 6.12 9.39
CA LEU A 43 -5.04 7.42 8.78
C LEU A 43 -6.31 8.30 8.66
N TYR A 44 -7.44 7.70 8.30
CA TYR A 44 -8.72 8.39 8.20
C TYR A 44 -9.16 8.92 9.56
N ASN A 45 -9.13 8.07 10.61
CA ASN A 45 -9.48 8.48 11.96
C ASN A 45 -8.56 9.59 12.50
N ALA A 46 -7.26 9.48 12.26
CA ALA A 46 -6.31 10.53 12.62
C ALA A 46 -6.61 11.85 11.90
N ALA A 47 -6.98 11.79 10.62
CA ALA A 47 -7.39 12.97 9.86
C ALA A 47 -8.70 13.56 10.40
N VAL A 48 -9.70 12.75 10.74
CA VAL A 48 -10.96 13.23 11.35
C VAL A 48 -10.70 13.95 12.68
N GLN A 49 -9.82 13.40 13.54
CA GLN A 49 -9.45 14.04 14.80
C GLN A 49 -8.69 15.35 14.60
N ARG A 50 -7.88 15.44 13.54
CA ARG A 50 -7.05 16.63 13.26
C ARG A 50 -7.81 17.75 12.57
N PHE A 51 -8.78 17.40 11.72
CA PHE A 51 -9.60 18.31 10.92
C PHE A 51 -11.03 18.33 11.48
N THR A 52 -11.19 18.96 12.64
CA THR A 52 -12.48 19.20 13.28
C THR A 52 -13.19 20.40 12.62
N ASP A 53 -14.32 20.12 11.99
CA ASP A 53 -15.46 21.02 11.76
C ASP A 53 -15.48 22.05 10.60
N ASN A 54 -14.39 22.36 9.87
CA ASN A 54 -14.49 23.30 8.71
C ASN A 54 -13.96 22.77 7.37
N GLU A 55 -13.37 21.58 7.33
CA GLU A 55 -12.84 20.98 6.11
C GLU A 55 -13.33 19.54 5.96
N GLU A 56 -14.64 19.34 5.71
CA GLU A 56 -15.20 18.00 5.46
C GLU A 56 -14.44 17.21 4.36
N GLY A 57 -13.71 17.91 3.49
CA GLY A 57 -12.84 17.33 2.47
C GLY A 57 -11.47 16.83 2.97
N GLY A 58 -10.96 17.29 4.12
CA GLY A 58 -9.61 17.01 4.60
C GLY A 58 -9.36 15.53 4.87
N LYS A 59 -10.32 14.85 5.52
CA LYS A 59 -10.28 13.40 5.79
C LYS A 59 -10.24 12.55 4.52
N TYR A 60 -11.07 12.89 3.52
CA TYR A 60 -11.07 12.20 2.23
C TYR A 60 -9.80 12.50 1.44
N LEU A 61 -9.33 13.75 1.48
CA LEU A 61 -8.12 14.17 0.79
C LEU A 61 -6.88 13.46 1.35
N ALA A 62 -6.82 13.20 2.66
CA ALA A 62 -5.70 12.47 3.26
C ALA A 62 -5.51 11.08 2.62
N ILE A 63 -6.61 10.33 2.45
CA ILE A 63 -6.59 9.00 1.83
C ILE A 63 -6.42 9.10 0.31
N SER A 64 -7.24 9.94 -0.33
CA SER A 64 -7.28 10.07 -1.78
C SER A 64 -5.96 10.60 -2.35
N SER A 65 -5.34 11.58 -1.69
CA SER A 65 -4.04 12.10 -2.12
C SER A 65 -2.96 11.03 -2.07
N PHE A 66 -2.98 10.12 -1.09
CA PHE A 66 -2.06 8.99 -1.10
C PHE A 66 -2.37 8.04 -2.26
N LEU A 67 -3.61 7.58 -2.38
CA LEU A 67 -4.01 6.61 -3.40
C LEU A 67 -3.80 7.11 -4.83
N PHE A 68 -4.24 8.31 -5.16
CA PHE A 68 -4.13 8.83 -6.51
C PHE A 68 -2.73 9.34 -6.79
N LEU A 69 -2.16 10.21 -5.95
CA LEU A 69 -0.87 10.84 -6.24
C LEU A 69 0.30 9.86 -6.17
N ARG A 70 0.27 8.90 -5.24
CA ARG A 70 1.41 8.00 -4.99
C ARG A 70 1.23 6.59 -5.54
N PHE A 71 0.03 6.20 -5.95
CA PHE A 71 -0.24 4.85 -6.43
C PHE A 71 -0.86 4.81 -7.82
N PHE A 72 -2.13 5.20 -7.98
CA PHE A 72 -2.85 5.03 -9.25
C PHE A 72 -2.32 5.92 -10.38
N VAL A 73 -2.07 7.21 -10.13
CA VAL A 73 -1.57 8.12 -11.17
C VAL A 73 -0.15 7.72 -11.63
N PRO A 74 0.80 7.43 -10.72
CA PRO A 74 2.09 6.86 -11.12
C PRO A 74 1.97 5.55 -11.90
N ALA A 75 1.04 4.67 -11.55
CA ALA A 75 0.79 3.42 -12.27
C ALA A 75 0.29 3.64 -13.69
N VAL A 76 -0.59 4.63 -13.90
CA VAL A 76 -1.08 5.02 -15.23
C VAL A 76 0.02 5.66 -16.07
N LEU A 77 0.87 6.52 -15.46
CA LEU A 77 1.95 7.20 -16.17
C LEU A 77 3.12 6.27 -16.53
N SER A 78 3.39 5.26 -15.70
CA SER A 78 4.53 4.35 -15.83
C SER A 78 4.11 2.88 -15.72
N PRO A 79 3.26 2.37 -16.64
CA PRO A 79 2.67 1.04 -16.52
C PRO A 79 3.71 -0.08 -16.43
N LYS A 80 4.86 0.07 -17.10
CA LYS A 80 5.96 -0.91 -17.05
C LYS A 80 6.53 -1.09 -15.63
N LEU A 81 6.71 0.00 -14.88
CA LEU A 81 7.28 -0.06 -13.53
C LEU A 81 6.32 -0.73 -12.54
N PHE A 82 5.02 -0.69 -12.83
CA PHE A 82 3.98 -1.33 -12.04
C PHE A 82 3.62 -2.73 -12.57
N GLY A 83 4.37 -3.26 -13.55
CA GLY A 83 4.13 -4.58 -14.13
C GLY A 83 2.84 -4.69 -14.95
N LEU A 84 2.25 -3.56 -15.37
CA LEU A 84 1.01 -3.50 -16.17
C LEU A 84 1.28 -3.62 -17.68
N ALA A 85 2.52 -3.43 -18.12
CA ALA A 85 2.93 -3.52 -19.52
C ALA A 85 4.34 -4.10 -19.64
N GLU A 86 4.58 -4.90 -20.69
CA GLU A 86 5.89 -5.50 -20.96
C GLU A 86 6.90 -4.48 -21.50
N HIS A 87 6.40 -3.46 -22.22
CA HIS A 87 7.21 -2.46 -22.89
C HIS A 87 6.82 -1.04 -22.47
N HIS A 88 7.71 -0.08 -22.72
CA HIS A 88 7.38 1.32 -22.52
C HIS A 88 6.34 1.77 -23.55
N PRO A 89 5.34 2.57 -23.16
CA PRO A 89 4.36 3.08 -24.11
C PRO A 89 5.03 3.96 -25.16
N GLU A 90 4.60 3.84 -26.41
CA GLU A 90 4.99 4.75 -27.48
C GLU A 90 4.58 6.20 -27.17
N GLN A 91 5.21 7.18 -27.81
CA GLN A 91 4.97 8.60 -27.51
C GLN A 91 3.49 9.01 -27.58
N VAL A 92 2.75 8.49 -28.56
CA VAL A 92 1.31 8.76 -28.72
C VAL A 92 0.52 8.20 -27.54
N VAL A 93 0.81 6.96 -27.13
CA VAL A 93 0.16 6.31 -25.99
C VAL A 93 0.53 7.00 -24.68
N SER A 94 1.80 7.34 -24.49
CA SER A 94 2.29 8.08 -23.32
C SER A 94 1.59 9.44 -23.16
N ARG A 95 1.36 10.15 -24.27
CA ARG A 95 0.57 11.39 -24.26
C ARG A 95 -0.86 11.13 -23.81
N THR A 96 -1.52 10.12 -24.33
CA THR A 96 -2.89 9.75 -23.92
C THR A 96 -2.95 9.39 -22.44
N LEU A 97 -2.03 8.56 -21.95
CA LEU A 97 -1.91 8.20 -20.53
C LEU A 97 -1.69 9.43 -19.65
N THR A 98 -0.92 10.42 -20.11
CA THR A 98 -0.71 11.68 -19.41
C THR A 98 -1.99 12.49 -19.29
N LEU A 99 -2.80 12.56 -20.36
CA LEU A 99 -4.11 13.23 -20.32
C LEU A 99 -5.08 12.53 -19.37
N LEU A 100 -5.13 11.19 -19.39
CA LEU A 100 -5.92 10.39 -18.46
C LEU A 100 -5.48 10.63 -17.01
N ALA A 101 -4.17 10.56 -16.75
CA ALA A 101 -3.57 10.81 -15.44
C ALA A 101 -3.92 12.19 -14.88
N LYS A 102 -3.93 13.24 -15.71
CA LYS A 102 -4.33 14.59 -15.29
C LYS A 102 -5.78 14.63 -14.80
N VAL A 103 -6.71 14.01 -15.52
CA VAL A 103 -8.13 13.96 -15.11
C VAL A 103 -8.29 13.13 -13.84
N LEU A 104 -7.65 11.96 -13.76
CA LEU A 104 -7.64 11.12 -12.55
C LEU A 104 -7.10 11.86 -11.33
N GLN A 105 -6.00 12.61 -11.48
CA GLN A 105 -5.43 13.42 -10.42
C GLN A 105 -6.39 14.53 -9.97
N SER A 106 -7.11 15.15 -10.90
CA SER A 106 -8.11 16.18 -10.58
C SER A 106 -9.26 15.60 -9.74
N ILE A 107 -9.71 14.39 -10.06
CA ILE A 107 -10.71 13.65 -9.28
C ILE A 107 -10.16 13.35 -7.88
N GLY A 108 -8.95 12.79 -7.79
CA GLY A 108 -8.31 12.43 -6.52
C GLY A 108 -8.06 13.63 -5.59
N ASN A 109 -7.84 14.81 -6.15
CA ASN A 109 -7.67 16.04 -5.37
C ASN A 109 -9.00 16.68 -4.92
N PHE A 110 -10.16 16.11 -5.29
CA PHE A 110 -11.49 16.70 -5.11
C PHE A 110 -11.58 18.14 -5.62
N ASN A 111 -10.70 18.51 -6.54
CA ASN A 111 -10.60 19.85 -7.06
C ASN A 111 -11.13 19.83 -8.48
N PRO A 112 -12.34 20.36 -8.73
CA PRO A 112 -12.82 20.60 -10.07
C PRO A 112 -12.11 21.83 -10.65
N GLY A 113 -10.78 21.91 -10.54
CA GLY A 113 -9.94 23.09 -10.81
C GLY A 113 -9.89 23.43 -12.30
N ILE A 114 -11.03 23.86 -12.82
CA ILE A 114 -11.43 24.08 -14.21
C ILE A 114 -10.68 25.24 -14.89
N VAL A 115 -9.75 25.93 -14.21
CA VAL A 115 -9.23 27.22 -14.73
C VAL A 115 -7.79 27.15 -15.24
N LYS A 116 -7.05 26.06 -15.03
CA LYS A 116 -5.65 26.01 -15.50
C LYS A 116 -5.49 25.61 -16.96
N GLU A 117 -6.42 24.84 -17.52
CA GLU A 117 -6.30 24.33 -18.88
C GLU A 117 -7.68 24.25 -19.59
N PRO A 118 -7.92 25.01 -20.68
CA PRO A 118 -9.23 25.04 -21.37
C PRO A 118 -9.74 23.70 -21.89
N TRP A 119 -8.83 22.77 -22.24
CA TRP A 119 -9.20 21.44 -22.74
C TRP A 119 -9.84 20.54 -21.68
N MET A 120 -9.73 20.90 -20.39
CA MET A 120 -10.33 20.17 -19.27
C MET A 120 -11.81 20.50 -19.03
N LEU A 121 -12.32 21.62 -19.58
CA LEU A 121 -13.71 22.05 -19.40
C LEU A 121 -14.75 20.93 -19.67
N PRO A 122 -14.63 20.12 -20.74
CA PRO A 122 -15.59 19.04 -21.01
C PRO A 122 -15.63 17.93 -19.96
N PHE A 123 -14.65 17.87 -19.05
CA PHE A 123 -14.56 16.90 -17.96
C PHE A 123 -15.01 17.49 -16.62
N ALA A 124 -15.36 18.77 -16.54
CA ALA A 124 -15.77 19.45 -15.31
C ALA A 124 -16.84 18.68 -14.52
N ASP A 125 -17.95 18.35 -15.17
CA ASP A 125 -19.06 17.64 -14.53
C ASP A 125 -18.73 16.18 -14.24
N PHE A 126 -17.96 15.55 -15.14
CA PHE A 126 -17.43 14.19 -14.94
C PHE A 126 -16.56 14.11 -13.68
N ILE A 127 -15.68 15.08 -13.45
CA ILE A 127 -14.81 15.13 -12.27
C ILE A 127 -15.66 15.27 -11.00
N LYS A 128 -16.68 16.13 -11.01
CA LYS A 128 -17.59 16.31 -9.87
C LYS A 128 -18.37 15.02 -9.55
N GLU A 129 -18.89 14.35 -10.58
CA GLU A 129 -19.63 13.09 -10.41
C GLU A 129 -18.75 12.01 -9.78
N TYR A 130 -17.55 11.78 -10.32
CA TYR A 130 -16.65 10.76 -9.81
C TYR A 130 -16.01 11.13 -8.47
N ALA A 131 -15.87 12.41 -8.15
CA ALA A 131 -15.46 12.86 -6.83
C ALA A 131 -16.44 12.40 -5.73
N VAL A 132 -17.75 12.41 -6.01
CA VAL A 132 -18.77 11.89 -5.07
C VAL A 132 -18.64 10.37 -4.93
N LYS A 133 -18.54 9.63 -6.04
CA LYS A 133 -18.34 8.17 -6.02
C LYS A 133 -17.06 7.77 -5.29
N LEU A 134 -16.00 8.57 -5.45
CA LEU A 134 -14.73 8.34 -4.77
C LEU A 134 -14.84 8.49 -3.25
N LYS A 135 -15.66 9.42 -2.74
CA LYS A 135 -15.92 9.51 -1.29
C LYS A 135 -16.57 8.24 -0.77
N ILE A 136 -17.58 7.72 -1.48
CA ILE A 136 -18.25 6.45 -1.13
C ILE A 136 -17.25 5.30 -1.12
N PHE A 137 -16.40 5.18 -2.14
CA PHE A 137 -15.33 4.18 -2.18
C PHE A 137 -14.36 4.31 -1.00
N ILE A 138 -13.97 5.53 -0.62
CA ILE A 138 -13.09 5.73 0.54
C ILE A 138 -13.81 5.30 1.83
N ASP A 139 -15.08 5.65 2.00
CA ASP A 139 -15.88 5.24 3.16
C ASP A 139 -15.98 3.71 3.25
N GLU A 140 -16.17 3.01 2.14
CA GLU A 140 -16.15 1.54 2.07
C GLU A 140 -14.75 0.96 2.36
N LEU A 141 -13.70 1.61 1.86
CA LEU A 141 -12.31 1.18 2.04
C LEU A 141 -11.86 1.25 3.50
N VAL A 142 -12.29 2.29 4.22
CA VAL A 142 -11.98 2.50 5.64
C VAL A 142 -12.97 1.80 6.56
N SER A 143 -14.10 1.32 6.05
CA SER A 143 -15.03 0.48 6.81
C SER A 143 -14.40 -0.89 7.05
N MET A 144 -13.70 -1.01 8.17
CA MET A 144 -13.10 -2.27 8.59
C MET A 144 -14.22 -3.22 9.05
N PRO A 145 -14.31 -4.45 8.52
CA PRO A 145 -15.11 -5.48 9.18
C PRO A 145 -14.50 -5.70 10.56
N GLN A 146 -15.31 -5.49 11.60
CA GLN A 146 -14.89 -5.71 12.97
C GLN A 146 -14.46 -7.17 13.12
N SER A 147 -13.30 -7.36 13.75
CA SER A 147 -12.67 -8.64 14.08
C SER A 147 -12.19 -9.50 12.91
N ILE A 148 -10.88 -9.74 12.87
CA ILE A 148 -10.38 -11.06 12.49
C ILE A 148 -10.89 -12.00 13.59
N PRO A 149 -11.68 -13.05 13.31
CA PRO A 149 -12.03 -14.05 14.32
C PRO A 149 -10.74 -14.74 14.75
N GLY A 150 -10.16 -14.31 15.87
CA GLY A 150 -8.92 -14.86 16.41
C GLY A 150 -7.95 -13.87 17.06
N ILE A 151 -8.14 -12.55 16.91
CA ILE A 151 -7.35 -11.55 17.63
C ILE A 151 -8.27 -10.90 18.66
N ILE A 152 -8.11 -11.32 19.91
CA ILE A 152 -8.81 -10.75 21.06
C ILE A 152 -8.36 -9.30 21.20
N ASP A 153 -9.31 -8.37 21.11
CA ASP A 153 -9.13 -6.98 21.49
C ASP A 153 -8.77 -6.92 22.97
N ASN A 154 -7.49 -6.73 23.28
CA ASN A 154 -7.09 -6.06 24.50
C ASN A 154 -6.62 -4.67 24.08
N GLU A 155 -7.54 -3.72 24.12
CA GLU A 155 -7.18 -2.32 24.25
C GLU A 155 -6.45 -2.16 25.59
N ASP A 156 -5.12 -2.14 25.54
CA ASP A 156 -4.31 -1.21 26.33
C ASP A 156 -2.83 -1.28 25.91
N SER A 157 -2.26 -0.11 25.64
CA SER A 157 -0.83 0.17 25.44
C SER A 157 -0.12 -0.46 24.24
N SER A 158 0.06 0.37 23.20
CA SER A 158 1.33 0.57 22.47
C SER A 158 2.19 -0.66 22.20
N SER A 159 1.60 -1.72 21.65
CA SER A 159 2.35 -2.87 21.13
C SER A 159 2.01 -3.04 19.66
N GLU A 160 2.96 -2.64 18.82
CA GLU A 160 3.02 -2.99 17.40
C GLU A 160 2.74 -4.48 17.29
N THR A 161 1.61 -4.87 16.67
CA THR A 161 1.27 -6.29 16.57
C THR A 161 2.30 -6.97 15.69
N ALA A 162 3.14 -7.82 16.29
CA ALA A 162 4.22 -8.50 15.60
C ALA A 162 3.68 -9.31 14.41
N LEU A 163 3.94 -8.83 13.20
CA LEU A 163 3.48 -9.48 11.97
C LEU A 163 4.43 -10.60 11.59
N LEU A 164 3.95 -11.85 11.53
CA LEU A 164 4.74 -12.99 11.08
C LEU A 164 5.09 -12.83 9.59
N ILE A 165 6.37 -12.60 9.30
CA ILE A 165 6.92 -12.48 7.95
C ILE A 165 7.19 -13.86 7.37
N LYS A 166 7.78 -14.76 8.16
CA LYS A 166 8.22 -16.08 7.66
C LYS A 166 8.43 -17.09 8.77
N GLU A 167 8.08 -18.33 8.50
CA GLU A 167 8.46 -19.48 9.34
C GLU A 167 9.25 -20.54 8.55
N GLY A 168 10.05 -21.33 9.24
CA GLY A 168 10.84 -22.38 8.60
C GLY A 168 11.80 -23.12 9.52
N GLN A 169 12.77 -23.83 8.93
CA GLN A 169 13.82 -24.54 9.65
C GLN A 169 15.17 -23.84 9.50
N LEU A 170 15.87 -23.62 10.62
CA LEU A 170 17.25 -23.14 10.70
C LEU A 170 18.17 -24.25 11.20
N LYS A 171 19.43 -24.24 10.76
CA LYS A 171 20.50 -25.06 11.33
C LYS A 171 21.50 -24.13 12.03
N LYS A 172 21.69 -24.30 13.33
CA LYS A 172 22.65 -23.54 14.14
C LYS A 172 23.84 -24.44 14.50
N CYS A 173 25.05 -23.94 14.34
CA CYS A 173 26.27 -24.53 14.89
C CYS A 173 26.95 -23.53 15.83
N LYS A 174 27.70 -24.02 16.83
CA LYS A 174 28.51 -23.14 17.68
C LYS A 174 29.75 -22.68 16.89
N MET A 175 29.93 -21.37 16.72
CA MET A 175 31.21 -20.82 16.26
C MET A 175 32.16 -20.77 17.46
N GLY A 176 33.31 -21.45 17.35
CA GLY A 176 34.31 -21.49 18.44
C GLY A 176 35.06 -22.82 18.63
N GLY A 177 35.08 -23.72 17.64
CA GLY A 177 35.86 -24.96 17.68
C GLY A 177 36.44 -25.31 16.32
N LYS A 178 37.44 -26.20 16.29
CA LYS A 178 38.10 -26.69 15.06
C LYS A 178 37.03 -27.01 13.99
N LEU A 179 37.23 -26.50 12.77
CA LEU A 179 36.34 -26.67 11.61
C LEU A 179 36.00 -28.13 11.27
N SER A 180 36.75 -29.10 11.82
CA SER A 180 36.59 -30.52 11.55
C SER A 180 35.41 -31.20 12.26
N ASN A 181 34.76 -30.57 13.25
CA ASN A 181 33.67 -31.19 14.03
C ASN A 181 32.48 -30.23 14.27
N VAL A 182 31.95 -29.65 13.20
CA VAL A 182 30.78 -28.76 13.27
C VAL A 182 29.50 -29.59 13.45
N GLN A 183 28.99 -29.65 14.69
CA GLN A 183 27.69 -30.24 14.98
C GLN A 183 26.55 -29.23 14.67
N TRP A 184 25.79 -29.53 13.62
CA TRP A 184 24.62 -28.75 13.21
C TRP A 184 23.38 -29.21 13.99
N LYS A 185 22.73 -28.28 14.69
CA LYS A 185 21.46 -28.52 15.38
C LYS A 185 20.32 -27.87 14.59
N LYS A 186 19.24 -28.62 14.34
CA LYS A 186 18.03 -28.11 13.66
C LYS A 186 17.12 -27.40 14.66
N TYR A 187 16.57 -26.27 14.24
CA TYR A 187 15.59 -25.47 14.97
C TYR A 187 14.49 -25.05 13.99
N ASN A 188 13.28 -24.82 14.49
CA ASN A 188 12.25 -24.10 13.76
C ASN A 188 12.35 -22.64 14.13
N PHE A 189 12.01 -21.74 13.21
CA PHE A 189 12.01 -20.31 13.48
C PHE A 189 10.76 -19.64 12.94
N SER A 190 10.43 -18.52 13.56
CA SER A 190 9.36 -17.61 13.20
C SER A 190 9.95 -16.20 13.23
N LEU A 191 9.96 -15.55 12.08
CA LEU A 191 10.45 -14.19 11.85
C LEU A 191 9.25 -13.25 11.85
N PHE A 192 9.27 -12.27 12.74
CA PHE A 192 8.32 -11.17 12.82
C PHE A 192 8.95 -9.88 12.28
N ASN A 193 8.18 -8.80 12.20
CA ASN A 193 8.68 -7.48 11.80
C ASN A 193 9.69 -6.89 12.79
N ASP A 194 9.62 -7.30 14.06
CA ASP A 194 10.38 -6.76 15.17
C ASP A 194 11.28 -7.79 15.87
N SER A 195 11.09 -9.08 15.61
CA SER A 195 11.69 -10.16 16.40
C SER A 195 11.91 -11.45 15.61
N ILE A 196 12.83 -12.31 16.08
CA ILE A 196 13.05 -13.67 15.53
C ILE A 196 12.97 -14.69 16.66
N HIS A 197 11.98 -15.56 16.61
CA HIS A 197 11.82 -16.68 17.55
C HIS A 197 12.37 -17.97 16.95
N TYR A 198 12.97 -18.84 17.76
CA TYR A 198 13.36 -20.18 17.32
C TYR A 198 13.24 -21.23 18.42
N SER A 199 12.86 -22.46 18.07
CA SER A 199 12.61 -23.56 19.01
C SER A 199 13.02 -24.93 18.45
N LYS A 200 13.20 -25.92 19.32
CA LYS A 200 13.65 -27.28 18.95
C LYS A 200 12.49 -28.25 18.59
N LYS A 201 11.22 -27.90 18.90
CA LYS A 201 9.91 -28.63 18.80
C LYS A 201 9.82 -29.93 19.65
N TYR A 202 8.67 -30.41 20.18
CA TYR A 202 7.23 -30.09 20.10
C TYR A 202 6.67 -29.79 21.51
N ASP A 203 6.32 -28.56 21.85
CA ASP A 203 5.23 -28.27 22.79
C ASP A 203 4.91 -26.77 22.77
N SER A 204 3.66 -26.43 23.05
CA SER A 204 3.03 -25.11 22.90
C SER A 204 3.43 -24.10 23.98
N GLN A 205 4.66 -24.19 24.50
CA GLN A 205 5.22 -23.18 25.40
C GLN A 205 6.44 -22.55 24.73
N ILE A 206 6.27 -21.29 24.36
CA ILE A 206 7.35 -20.39 23.98
C ILE A 206 8.30 -20.34 25.18
N ILE A 207 9.41 -21.08 25.09
CA ILE A 207 10.49 -20.97 26.05
C ILE A 207 11.12 -19.60 25.77
N LEU A 208 10.72 -18.59 26.55
CA LEU A 208 11.58 -17.47 26.88
C LEU A 208 12.74 -18.07 27.67
N ASP A 209 13.77 -18.50 26.97
CA ASP A 209 15.02 -18.90 27.59
C ASP A 209 15.70 -17.60 28.06
N ASN A 210 15.21 -17.07 29.18
CA ASN A 210 15.87 -16.09 30.04
C ASN A 210 17.02 -16.77 30.79
N SER A 211 17.82 -17.58 30.09
CA SER A 211 19.15 -17.93 30.59
C SER A 211 20.01 -16.69 30.46
N SER A 212 20.39 -16.19 31.62
CA SER A 212 21.24 -15.03 31.88
C SER A 212 22.58 -15.15 31.15
N ASP A 213 22.59 -14.84 29.86
CA ASP A 213 23.76 -14.40 29.13
C ASP A 213 23.31 -13.22 28.26
N ASP A 214 23.69 -12.04 28.74
CA ASP A 214 23.37 -10.73 28.18
C ASP A 214 23.61 -10.69 26.66
N GLY A 215 22.51 -10.70 25.92
CA GLY A 215 22.49 -10.82 24.47
C GLY A 215 21.40 -9.97 23.84
N SER A 216 20.95 -8.92 24.53
CA SER A 216 20.26 -7.80 23.89
C SER A 216 21.28 -7.06 23.03
N ARG A 217 21.56 -7.62 21.85
CA ARG A 217 22.36 -6.98 20.81
C ARG A 217 21.60 -7.05 19.51
N ASP A 218 20.84 -5.99 19.33
CA ASP A 218 20.75 -5.20 18.10
C ASP A 218 20.55 -5.99 16.81
N ILE A 219 19.33 -5.91 16.30
CA ILE A 219 18.95 -6.23 14.93
C ILE A 219 19.87 -5.48 13.93
N HIS A 220 20.40 -4.32 14.33
CA HIS A 220 21.44 -3.58 13.60
C HIS A 220 22.75 -4.38 13.40
N TYR A 221 23.16 -5.24 14.34
CA TYR A 221 24.39 -6.04 14.23
C TYR A 221 24.23 -7.24 13.28
N LEU A 222 23.02 -7.80 13.18
CA LEU A 222 22.70 -8.89 12.25
C LEU A 222 22.54 -8.39 10.81
N LEU A 223 21.90 -7.24 10.59
CA LEU A 223 21.82 -6.59 9.27
C LEU A 223 23.22 -6.17 8.76
N ALA A 224 24.09 -5.66 9.65
CA ALA A 224 25.47 -5.28 9.29
C ALA A 224 26.38 -6.46 8.92
N LYS A 225 25.98 -7.70 9.24
CA LYS A 225 26.74 -8.92 8.93
C LYS A 225 26.20 -9.63 7.68
N VAL A 226 24.89 -9.61 7.46
CA VAL A 226 24.27 -10.12 6.23
C VAL A 226 24.73 -9.31 5.00
N CYS A 227 24.77 -7.98 5.10
CA CYS A 227 25.27 -7.11 4.01
C CYS A 227 26.78 -7.26 3.70
N ARG A 228 27.57 -7.96 4.53
CA ARG A 228 28.99 -8.25 4.26
C ARG A 228 29.24 -9.60 3.61
N THR A 229 28.21 -10.43 3.49
CA THR A 229 28.28 -11.77 2.86
C THR A 229 27.73 -11.80 1.44
N THR A 230 27.24 -10.67 0.93
CA THR A 230 26.94 -10.46 -0.49
C THR A 230 27.93 -9.44 -1.05
N ALA A 231 29.18 -9.88 -1.19
CA ALA A 231 30.12 -9.36 -2.17
C ALA A 231 30.19 -10.40 -3.30
#